data_AF-A0A354J5J1-F1
#
_entry.id   AF-A0A354J5J1-F1
#
_cell.length_a   1.000
_cell.length_b   1.000
_cell.length_c   1.000
_cell.angle_alpha   90.00
_cell.angle_beta   90.00
_cell.angle_gamma   90.00
#
_symmetry.space_group_name_H-M   'P 1'
#
loop_
_entity.id
_entity.type
_entity.pdbx_description
1 polymer ?
#
loop_
_entity_poly.entity_id
_entity_poly.type
_entity_poly.pdbx_seq_one_letter_code
_entity_poly.pdbx_strand_id
1 'polypeptide(L)'
;FTGFLALFRYGERILLFTTYTGARVRKLAYDNTFLSVIIEDLRYRLEMKVTSAEGGVLKAPFYGKMSRTIQESIHATVRVRLSTRHGRVLYEGVGTNTGLEIKKESKV
;
A
#
# COMPACT_ATOMS: atom_id res chain seq x y z
N PHE A 1 -12.79 9.52 5.32
CA PHE A 1 -11.64 8.99 4.57
C PHE A 1 -11.48 9.82 3.30
N THR A 2 -10.29 10.40 3.07
CA THR A 2 -10.05 11.41 2.01
C THR A 2 -9.91 10.83 0.59
N GLY A 3 -9.73 9.51 0.45
CA GLY A 3 -9.62 8.87 -0.86
C GLY A 3 -8.42 7.92 -0.93
N PHE A 4 -8.43 7.04 -1.94
CA PHE A 4 -7.27 6.22 -2.29
C PHE A 4 -7.20 5.99 -3.79
N LEU A 5 -5.99 5.72 -4.27
CA LEU A 5 -5.67 5.34 -5.64
C LEU A 5 -4.70 4.17 -5.59
N ALA A 6 -5.06 3.07 -6.22
CA ALA A 6 -4.16 1.94 -6.42
C ALA A 6 -4.28 1.45 -7.86
N LEU A 7 -3.13 1.23 -8.49
CA LEU A 7 -3.03 0.68 -9.84
C LEU A 7 -2.27 -0.63 -9.77
N PHE A 8 -2.80 -1.66 -10.42
CA PHE A 8 -2.14 -2.95 -10.55
C PHE A 8 -2.04 -3.33 -12.03
N ARG A 9 -0.83 -3.36 -12.56
CA ARG A 9 -0.57 -3.79 -13.94
C ARG A 9 -0.36 -5.30 -13.98
N TYR A 10 -1.14 -5.99 -14.81
CA TYR A 10 -1.03 -7.42 -15.07
C TYR A 10 -1.01 -7.68 -16.58
N GLY A 11 0.18 -7.99 -17.11
CA GLY A 11 0.44 -8.00 -18.55
C GLY A 11 0.14 -6.64 -19.18
N GLU A 12 -0.72 -6.63 -20.20
CA GLU A 12 -1.18 -5.42 -20.90
C GLU A 12 -2.37 -4.73 -20.22
N ARG A 13 -2.86 -5.24 -19.08
CA ARG A 13 -4.02 -4.68 -18.38
C ARG A 13 -3.60 -3.86 -17.18
N ILE A 14 -4.25 -2.71 -16.98
CA ILE A 14 -4.15 -1.91 -15.76
C ILE A 14 -5.48 -2.02 -15.02
N LEU A 15 -5.43 -2.54 -13.79
CA LEU A 15 -6.56 -2.57 -12.87
C LEU A 15 -6.50 -1.35 -11.97
N LEU A 16 -7.54 -0.52 -12.04
CA LEU A 16 -7.64 0.73 -11.30
C LEU A 16 -8.61 0.57 -10.13
N PHE A 17 -8.10 0.70 -8.91
CA PHE A 17 -8.88 0.71 -7.69
C PHE A 17 -8.87 2.10 -7.07
N THR A 18 -10.00 2.79 -7.09
CA THR A 18 -10.14 4.11 -6.47
C THR A 18 -11.47 4.23 -5.75
N THR A 19 -11.58 5.25 -4.90
CA THR A 19 -12.85 5.58 -4.26
C THR A 19 -13.96 5.90 -5.25
N TYR A 20 -13.66 6.51 -6.41
CA TYR A 20 -14.65 6.85 -7.42
C TYR A 20 -15.03 5.68 -8.34
N THR A 21 -14.25 4.59 -8.38
CA THR A 21 -14.66 3.34 -9.07
C THR A 21 -15.50 2.41 -8.18
N GLY A 22 -15.76 2.81 -6.93
CA GLY A 22 -16.48 1.99 -5.95
C GLY A 22 -15.60 0.94 -5.25
N ALA A 23 -14.28 0.96 -5.50
CA ALA A 23 -13.34 0.14 -4.76
C ALA A 23 -13.25 0.61 -3.29
N ARG A 24 -12.99 -0.33 -2.38
CA ARG A 24 -12.93 -0.10 -0.94
C ARG A 24 -11.68 -0.73 -0.36
N VAL A 25 -11.03 0.00 0.55
CA VAL A 25 -10.01 -0.57 1.43
C VAL A 25 -10.72 -1.36 2.54
N ARG A 26 -10.54 -2.68 2.56
CA ARG A 26 -11.09 -3.57 3.60
C ARG A 26 -10.17 -3.74 4.78
N LYS A 27 -8.87 -3.68 4.54
CA LYS A 27 -7.85 -3.77 5.58
C LYS A 27 -6.74 -2.78 5.25
N LEU A 28 -6.34 -2.02 6.25
CA LEU A 28 -5.15 -1.20 6.25
C LEU A 28 -4.60 -1.23 7.67
N ALA A 29 -3.65 -2.12 7.90
CA ALA A 29 -3.07 -2.35 9.22
C ALA A 29 -1.56 -2.30 9.14
N TYR A 30 -0.93 -1.56 10.05
CA TYR A 30 0.52 -1.40 10.15
C TYR A 30 0.96 -1.66 11.59
N ASP A 31 1.90 -2.59 11.78
CA ASP A 31 2.44 -2.99 13.09
C ASP A 31 3.90 -2.56 13.30
N ASN A 32 4.34 -1.50 12.61
CA ASN A 32 5.72 -1.00 12.51
C ASN A 32 6.69 -1.88 11.71
N THR A 33 6.32 -3.10 11.34
CA THR A 33 7.18 -4.01 10.56
C THR A 33 6.48 -4.45 9.27
N PHE A 34 5.19 -4.72 9.36
CA PHE A 34 4.34 -5.22 8.29
C PHE A 34 3.19 -4.26 8.04
N LEU A 35 3.02 -3.89 6.77
CA LEU A 35 1.83 -3.23 6.27
C LEU A 35 0.97 -4.27 5.55
N SER A 36 -0.24 -4.49 6.05
CA SER A 36 -1.25 -5.36 5.43
C SER A 36 -2.34 -4.51 4.82
N VAL A 37 -2.51 -4.62 3.49
CA VAL A 37 -3.54 -3.91 2.73
C VAL A 37 -4.42 -4.91 2.00
N ILE A 38 -5.74 -4.72 2.07
CA ILE A 38 -6.70 -5.42 1.23
C ILE A 38 -7.60 -4.39 0.56
N ILE A 39 -7.59 -4.38 -0.77
CA ILE A 39 -8.41 -3.50 -1.61
C ILE A 39 -9.34 -4.37 -2.45
N GLU A 40 -10.56 -3.92 -2.62
CA GLU A 40 -11.63 -4.75 -3.14
C GLU A 40 -12.65 -3.93 -3.92
N ASP A 41 -13.06 -4.42 -5.09
CA ASP A 41 -14.22 -3.92 -5.83
C ASP A 41 -15.21 -5.08 -6.10
N LEU A 42 -16.15 -4.88 -7.02
CA LEU A 42 -17.15 -5.89 -7.41
C LEU A 42 -16.54 -7.10 -8.15
N ARG A 43 -15.36 -6.96 -8.75
CA ARG A 43 -14.74 -7.94 -9.66
C ARG A 43 -13.51 -8.61 -9.06
N TYR A 44 -12.71 -7.86 -8.31
CA TYR A 44 -11.37 -8.23 -7.89
C TYR A 44 -11.11 -7.93 -6.41
N ARG A 45 -10.16 -8.70 -5.86
CA ARG A 45 -9.54 -8.48 -4.55
C ARG A 45 -8.03 -8.46 -4.73
N LEU A 46 -7.42 -7.37 -4.28
CA LEU A 46 -5.98 -7.14 -4.25
C LEU A 46 -5.49 -7.17 -2.80
N GLU A 47 -4.63 -8.12 -2.49
CA GLU A 47 -4.03 -8.30 -1.18
C GLU A 47 -2.55 -8.00 -1.25
N MET A 48 -2.06 -7.19 -0.32
CA MET A 48 -0.66 -6.81 -0.24
C MET A 48 -0.18 -6.96 1.20
N LYS A 49 0.96 -7.63 1.37
CA LYS A 49 1.72 -7.64 2.61
C LYS A 49 3.09 -7.09 2.32
N VAL A 50 3.34 -5.85 2.75
CA VAL A 50 4.63 -5.19 2.62
C VAL A 50 5.40 -5.39 3.93
N THR A 51 6.64 -5.84 3.82
CA THR A 51 7.60 -5.90 4.91
C THR A 51 8.59 -4.77 4.70
N SER A 52 8.61 -3.80 5.61
CA SER A 52 9.63 -2.75 5.57
C SER A 52 10.96 -3.37 6.00
N ALA A 53 11.95 -3.39 5.11
CA ALA A 53 13.34 -3.38 5.59
C ALA A 53 13.56 -2.04 6.30
N GLU A 54 14.30 -2.02 7.41
CA GLU A 54 14.62 -0.79 8.15
C GLU A 54 15.05 0.31 7.16
N GLY A 55 14.13 1.24 6.93
CA GLY A 55 14.31 2.36 6.02
C GLY A 55 14.83 3.56 6.79
N GLY A 56 15.48 4.49 6.09
CA GLY A 56 15.93 5.74 6.68
C GLY A 56 14.76 6.49 7.32
N VAL A 57 14.95 6.94 8.56
CA VAL A 57 14.03 7.86 9.21
C VAL A 57 14.35 9.27 8.72
N LEU A 58 13.50 9.84 7.88
CA LEU A 58 13.71 11.17 7.31
C LEU A 58 12.89 12.23 8.06
N LYS A 59 13.48 13.41 8.23
CA LYS A 59 12.77 14.59 8.73
C LYS A 59 12.08 15.30 7.56
N ALA A 60 10.78 15.53 7.69
CA ALA A 60 9.97 16.23 6.71
C ALA A 60 9.51 17.60 7.25
N PRO A 61 9.28 18.58 6.37
CA PRO A 61 8.84 19.92 6.76
C PRO A 61 7.40 19.91 7.28
N PHE A 62 7.16 20.68 8.34
CA PHE A 62 5.86 21.04 8.88
C PHE A 62 5.91 22.51 9.30
N TYR A 63 5.11 23.37 8.66
CA TYR A 63 5.13 24.84 8.85
C TYR A 63 6.54 25.45 8.80
N GLY A 64 7.37 25.02 7.83
CA GLY A 64 8.74 25.54 7.66
C GLY A 64 9.78 24.98 8.65
N LYS A 65 9.40 24.12 9.60
CA LYS A 65 10.32 23.43 10.51
C LYS A 65 10.40 21.94 10.19
N MET A 66 11.59 21.35 10.25
CA MET A 66 11.81 19.90 10.08
C MET A 66 11.38 19.10 11.34
N SER A 67 10.10 19.16 11.70
CA SER A 67 9.56 18.54 12.92
C SER A 67 8.78 17.24 12.69
N ARG A 68 8.56 16.85 11.44
CA ARG A 68 7.82 15.63 11.10
C ARG A 68 8.78 14.47 10.82
N THR A 69 8.42 13.27 11.28
CA THR A 69 9.13 12.04 10.91
C THR A 69 8.37 11.28 9.81
N ILE A 70 9.07 10.93 8.74
CA ILE A 70 8.59 10.02 7.69
C ILE A 70 9.48 8.77 7.70
N GLN A 71 8.87 7.60 7.63
CA GLN A 71 9.60 6.35 7.39
C GLN A 71 9.60 6.11 5.88
N GLU A 72 10.77 6.16 5.26
CA GLU A 72 10.96 5.86 3.84
C GLU A 72 11.88 4.64 3.70
N SER A 73 11.45 3.64 2.93
CA SER A 73 12.26 2.47 2.61
C SER A 73 12.21 2.20 1.11
N ILE A 74 13.39 2.15 0.48
CA ILE A 74 13.55 1.79 -0.94
C ILE A 74 13.81 0.28 -1.15
N HIS A 75 13.98 -0.48 -0.05
CA HIS A 75 14.30 -1.92 -0.04
C HIS A 75 13.19 -2.76 0.62
N ALA A 76 11.93 -2.31 0.57
CA ALA A 76 10.83 -3.09 1.12
C ALA A 76 10.48 -4.29 0.22
N THR A 77 10.00 -5.36 0.84
CA THR A 77 9.48 -6.54 0.13
C THR A 77 7.95 -6.53 0.15
N VAL A 78 7.30 -6.56 -1.01
CA VAL A 78 5.84 -6.72 -1.13
C VAL A 78 5.51 -8.12 -1.61
N ARG A 79 4.66 -8.81 -0.86
CA ARG A 79 3.91 -9.97 -1.36
C ARG A 79 2.55 -9.49 -1.83
N VAL A 80 2.19 -9.82 -3.06
CA VAL A 80 0.93 -9.39 -3.67
C VAL A 80 0.17 -10.58 -4.22
N ARG A 81 -1.14 -10.57 -4.03
CA ARG A 81 -2.08 -11.55 -4.57
C ARG A 81 -3.27 -10.82 -5.17
N LEU A 82 -3.54 -11.09 -6.44
CA LEU A 82 -4.73 -10.64 -7.14
C LEU A 82 -5.66 -11.84 -7.34
N SER A 83 -6.92 -11.70 -6.96
CA SER A 83 -7.95 -12.72 -7.17
C SER A 83 -9.24 -12.11 -7.69
N THR A 84 -10.07 -12.94 -8.32
CA THR A 84 -11.47 -12.59 -8.56
C THR A 84 -12.22 -12.51 -7.23
N ARG A 85 -13.38 -11.84 -7.23
CA ARG A 85 -14.26 -11.77 -6.06
C ARG A 85 -14.68 -13.15 -5.52
N HIS A 86 -14.69 -14.16 -6.38
CA HIS A 86 -15.04 -15.55 -6.04
C HIS A 86 -13.83 -16.38 -5.60
N GLY A 87 -12.66 -15.79 -5.42
CA GLY A 87 -11.47 -16.45 -4.86
C GLY A 87 -10.53 -17.09 -5.88
N ARG A 88 -10.83 -17.03 -7.19
CA ARG A 88 -9.90 -17.51 -8.22
C ARG A 88 -8.66 -16.60 -8.26
N VAL A 89 -7.49 -17.16 -7.98
CA VAL A 89 -6.22 -16.42 -8.07
C VAL A 89 -5.89 -16.14 -9.53
N LEU A 90 -5.59 -14.87 -9.81
CA LEU A 90 -5.16 -14.39 -11.13
C LEU A 90 -3.65 -14.15 -11.16
N TYR A 91 -3.09 -13.73 -10.03
CA TYR A 91 -1.65 -13.50 -9.87
C TYR A 91 -1.24 -13.64 -8.41
N GLU A 92 -0.06 -14.18 -8.17
CA GLU A 92 0.61 -14.18 -6.87
C GLU A 92 2.11 -13.98 -7.11
N GLY A 93 2.73 -13.04 -6.39
CA GLY A 93 4.13 -12.70 -6.62
C GLY A 93 4.76 -11.91 -5.50
N VAL A 94 6.08 -11.78 -5.57
CA VAL A 94 6.90 -11.06 -4.59
C VAL A 94 7.79 -10.06 -5.32
N GLY A 95 7.79 -8.81 -4.85
CA GLY A 95 8.72 -7.77 -5.29
C GLY A 95 9.63 -7.35 -4.14
N THR A 96 10.94 -7.28 -4.38
CA THR A 96 11.97 -7.00 -3.36
C THR A 96 12.51 -5.57 -3.38
N ASN A 97 12.14 -4.78 -4.40
CA ASN A 97 12.63 -3.42 -4.63
C ASN A 97 11.45 -2.45 -4.52
N THR A 98 10.71 -2.55 -3.41
CA THR A 98 9.48 -1.77 -3.21
C THR A 98 9.81 -0.47 -2.49
N GLY A 99 9.46 0.66 -3.10
CA GLY A 99 9.40 1.95 -2.43
C GLY A 99 8.20 2.00 -1.48
N LEU A 100 8.45 2.32 -0.21
CA LEU A 100 7.43 2.44 0.83
C LEU A 100 7.64 3.73 1.61
N GLU A 101 6.62 4.58 1.65
CA GLU A 101 6.58 5.77 2.49
C GLU A 101 5.38 5.66 3.45
N ILE A 102 5.63 5.77 4.76
CA ILE A 102 4.58 5.78 5.78
C ILE A 102 4.69 7.04 6.63
N LYS A 103 3.58 7.76 6.68
CA LYS A 103 3.43 8.98 7.47
C LYS A 103 2.63 8.68 8.73
N LYS A 104 3.28 8.72 9.90
CA LYS A 104 2.58 8.71 11.18
C LYS A 104 2.02 10.12 11.44
N GLU A 105 0.77 10.18 11.87
CA GLU A 105 0.20 11.41 12.41
C GLU A 105 0.36 11.37 13.92
N SER A 106 1.20 12.26 14.45
CA SER A 106 1.28 12.48 15.89
C SER A 106 0.02 13.23 16.29
N LYS A 107 -0.80 12.65 17.17
CA LYS A 107 -1.85 13.42 17.85
C LYS A 107 -1.17 14.54 18.64
N VAL A 108 -1.52 15.78 18.32
CA VAL A 108 -1.25 16.97 19.14
C VAL A 108 -2.21 16.95 20.33
#